data_AF-A0A7C3VEL5-F1
#
_entry.id   AF-A0A7C3VEL5-F1
#
_cell.length_a   1.000
_cell.length_b   1.000
_cell.length_c   1.000
_cell.angle_alpha   90.00
_cell.angle_beta   90.00
_cell.angle_gamma   90.00
#
_symmetry.space_group_name_H-M   'P 1'
#
loop_
_entity.id
_entity.type
_entity.pdbx_description
1 polymer ?
#
loop_
_entity_poly.entity_id
_entity_poly.type
_entity_poly.pdbx_seq_one_letter_code
_entity_poly.pdbx_strand_id
1 'polypeptide(L)'
;MTNINISLPDSMRAYVEEIVAKEGYSTISEYFRELVRQDQKRKASERLETLLVEGLESGSATPMTEEDWQEIRSTVRQRLSQQSSQNHE
;
A
#
# COMPACT_ATOMS: atom_id res chain seq x y z
N MET A 1 0.84 21.39 -3.16
CA MET A 1 1.61 20.32 -3.83
C MET A 1 3.08 20.58 -3.59
N THR A 2 3.88 19.54 -3.43
CA THR A 2 5.35 19.63 -3.32
C THR A 2 5.96 19.35 -4.69
N ASN A 3 6.99 20.11 -5.07
CA ASN A 3 7.68 19.93 -6.35
C ASN A 3 8.86 18.97 -6.20
N ILE A 4 9.05 18.11 -7.21
CA ILE A 4 10.20 17.21 -7.32
C ILE A 4 10.89 17.54 -8.65
N ASN A 5 12.19 17.85 -8.60
CA ASN A 5 13.01 18.08 -9.79
C ASN A 5 13.76 16.78 -10.12
N ILE A 6 13.65 16.33 -11.37
CA ILE A 6 14.28 15.10 -11.84
C ILE A 6 15.05 15.43 -13.13
N SER A 7 16.33 15.10 -13.16
CA SER A 7 17.14 15.18 -14.37
C SER A 7 17.08 13.85 -15.11
N LEU A 8 16.78 13.90 -16.40
CA LEU A 8 16.71 12.73 -17.28
C LEU A 8 17.69 12.92 -18.45
N PRO A 9 18.35 11.85 -18.92
CA PRO A 9 19.03 11.87 -20.20
C PRO A 9 18.08 12.24 -21.35
N ASP A 10 18.60 12.87 -22.41
CA ASP A 10 17.79 13.33 -23.54
C ASP A 10 16.98 12.21 -24.19
N SER A 11 17.54 11.00 -24.28
CA SER A 11 16.83 9.83 -24.81
C SER A 11 15.61 9.45 -23.97
N MET A 12 15.69 9.55 -22.64
CA MET A 12 14.57 9.28 -21.75
C MET A 12 13.52 10.39 -21.82
N ARG A 13 13.94 11.65 -21.96
CA ARG A 13 13.00 12.76 -22.17
C ARG A 13 12.20 12.55 -23.46
N ALA A 14 12.88 12.29 -24.57
CA ALA A 14 12.22 12.10 -25.87
C ALA A 14 11.21 10.95 -25.84
N TYR A 15 11.57 9.84 -25.18
CA TYR A 15 10.66 8.73 -24.96
C TYR A 15 9.40 9.13 -24.16
N VAL A 16 9.57 9.86 -23.06
CA VAL A 16 8.44 10.29 -22.23
C VAL A 16 7.53 11.28 -22.98
N GLU A 17 8.11 12.19 -23.75
CA GLU A 17 7.34 13.12 -24.60
C GLU A 17 6.49 12.39 -25.65
N GLU A 18 7.04 11.33 -26.25
CA GLU A 18 6.32 10.48 -27.20
C GLU A 18 5.13 9.74 -26.53
N ILE A 19 5.34 9.17 -25.34
CA ILE A 19 4.28 8.51 -24.57
C ILE A 19 3.17 9.50 -24.20
N VAL A 20 3.54 10.69 -23.72
CA VAL A 20 2.58 11.74 -23.36
C VAL A 20 1.72 12.12 -24.57
N ALA A 21 2.34 12.28 -25.74
CA ALA A 21 1.64 12.61 -26.98
C ALA A 21 0.73 11.47 -27.48
N LYS A 22 1.13 10.21 -27.29
CA LYS A 22 0.38 9.03 -27.76
C LYS A 22 -0.77 8.64 -26.83
N GLU A 23 -0.55 8.66 -25.53
CA GLU A 23 -1.51 8.17 -24.53
C GLU A 23 -2.45 9.27 -24.00
N GLY A 24 -2.33 10.49 -24.54
CA GLY A 24 -3.27 11.59 -24.26
C GLY A 24 -3.04 12.27 -22.92
N TYR A 25 -1.87 12.11 -22.31
CA TYR A 25 -1.50 12.87 -21.11
C TYR A 25 -1.31 14.35 -21.45
N SER A 26 -1.75 15.23 -20.55
CA SER A 26 -1.62 16.69 -20.75
C SER A 26 -0.24 17.21 -20.36
N THR A 27 0.48 16.51 -19.47
CA THR A 27 1.83 16.89 -19.03
C THR A 27 2.68 15.66 -18.69
N ILE A 28 4.00 15.81 -18.77
CA ILE A 28 4.96 14.82 -18.26
C ILE A 28 4.70 14.53 -16.77
N SER A 29 4.42 15.56 -15.96
CA SER A 29 4.13 15.37 -14.53
C SER A 29 2.87 14.53 -14.28
N GLU A 30 1.89 14.53 -15.19
CA GLU A 30 0.73 13.66 -15.09
C GLU A 30 1.10 12.19 -15.28
N TYR A 31 1.88 11.90 -16.33
CA TYR A 31 2.43 10.57 -16.57
C TYR A 31 3.24 10.06 -15.38
N PHE A 32 4.15 10.88 -14.82
CA PHE A 32 4.92 10.48 -13.63
C PHE A 32 4.05 10.21 -12.40
N ARG A 33 2.99 11.00 -12.16
CA ARG A 33 2.06 10.73 -11.04
C ARG A 33 1.35 9.40 -11.24
N GLU A 34 0.99 9.06 -12.47
CA GLU A 34 0.38 7.79 -12.78
C GLU A 34 1.34 6.62 -12.56
N LEU A 35 2.60 6.73 -13.02
CA LEU A 35 3.62 5.73 -12.72
C LEU A 35 3.81 5.50 -11.21
N VAL A 36 3.79 6.57 -10.40
CA VAL A 36 3.88 6.45 -8.93
C VAL A 36 2.67 5.71 -8.37
N ARG A 37 1.45 5.98 -8.85
CA ARG A 37 0.25 5.25 -8.41
C ARG A 37 0.30 3.77 -8.81
N GLN A 38 0.78 3.47 -10.00
CA GLN A 38 0.96 2.11 -10.47
C GLN A 38 2.01 1.36 -9.63
N ASP A 39 3.13 2.00 -9.30
CA ASP A 39 4.14 1.43 -8.40
C ASP A 39 3.57 1.16 -7.01
N GLN A 40 2.81 2.11 -6.45
CA GLN A 40 2.12 1.93 -5.17
C GLN A 40 1.15 0.74 -5.21
N LYS A 41 0.34 0.63 -6.26
CA LYS A 41 -0.60 -0.48 -6.45
C LYS A 41 0.14 -1.81 -6.55
N ARG A 42 1.20 -1.88 -7.35
CA ARG A 42 2.04 -3.08 -7.51
C ARG A 42 2.62 -3.52 -6.17
N LYS A 43 3.23 -2.61 -5.41
CA LYS A 43 3.78 -2.91 -4.08
C LYS A 43 2.71 -3.36 -3.08
N ALA A 44 1.50 -2.78 -3.14
CA ALA A 44 0.39 -3.20 -2.32
C ALA A 44 -0.07 -4.64 -2.66
N SER A 45 -0.11 -4.98 -3.95
CA SER A 45 -0.39 -6.35 -4.43
C SER A 45 0.68 -7.33 -3.97
N GLU A 46 1.97 -7.02 -4.16
CA GLU A 46 3.09 -7.86 -3.71
C GLU A 46 3.04 -8.11 -2.19
N ARG A 47 2.71 -7.07 -1.41
CA ARG A 47 2.53 -7.21 0.04
C ARG A 47 1.34 -8.11 0.38
N LEU A 48 0.21 -7.96 -0.32
CA LEU A 48 -0.96 -8.81 -0.10
C LEU A 48 -0.64 -10.28 -0.42
N GLU A 49 0.03 -10.55 -1.54
CA GLU A 49 0.46 -11.89 -1.92
C GLU A 49 1.37 -12.51 -0.85
N THR A 50 2.31 -11.74 -0.31
CA THR A 50 3.18 -12.19 0.79
C THR A 50 2.37 -12.61 2.02
N LEU A 51 1.38 -11.79 2.43
CA LEU A 51 0.51 -12.10 3.57
C LEU A 51 -0.40 -13.31 3.32
N LEU A 52 -0.84 -13.52 2.08
CA LEU A 52 -1.62 -14.70 1.70
C LEU A 52 -0.78 -15.97 1.81
N VAL A 53 0.48 -15.93 1.35
CA VAL A 53 1.42 -17.07 1.51
C VAL A 53 1.65 -17.35 3.00
N GLU A 54 1.91 -16.32 3.81
CA GLU A 54 2.07 -16.48 5.26
C GLU A 54 0.82 -17.12 5.90
N GLY A 55 -0.38 -16.69 5.49
CA GLY A 55 -1.63 -17.30 5.97
C GLY A 55 -1.79 -18.77 5.53
N LEU A 56 -1.39 -19.13 4.32
CA LEU A 56 -1.39 -20.53 3.86
C LEU A 56 -0.39 -21.40 4.63
N GLU A 57 0.76 -20.83 5.00
CA GLU A 57 1.81 -21.50 5.77
C GLU A 57 1.52 -21.53 7.28
N SER A 58 0.55 -20.75 7.77
CA SER A 58 0.19 -20.64 9.19
C SER A 58 -0.48 -21.89 9.79
N GLY A 59 -0.71 -22.92 8.99
CA GLY A 59 -1.32 -24.19 9.39
C GLY A 59 -2.74 -24.37 8.89
N SER A 60 -3.41 -25.42 9.36
CA SER A 60 -4.76 -25.75 8.90
C SER A 60 -5.79 -24.76 9.44
N ALA A 61 -6.61 -24.22 8.56
CA ALA A 61 -7.72 -23.36 8.93
C ALA A 61 -8.72 -24.11 9.82
N THR A 62 -9.15 -23.47 10.92
CA THR A 62 -10.23 -23.93 11.78
C THR A 62 -11.48 -23.07 11.57
N PRO A 63 -12.69 -23.60 11.79
CA PRO A 63 -13.90 -22.77 11.80
C PRO A 63 -13.79 -21.65 12.83
N MET A 64 -14.18 -20.44 12.46
CA MET A 64 -14.25 -19.31 13.39
C MET A 64 -15.50 -19.45 14.26
N THR A 65 -15.31 -19.64 15.57
CA THR A 65 -16.39 -19.81 16.56
C THR A 65 -16.82 -18.49 17.19
N GLU A 66 -17.93 -18.49 17.92
CA GLU A 66 -18.36 -17.29 18.66
C GLU A 66 -17.41 -16.98 19.82
N GLU A 67 -16.85 -18.02 20.45
CA GLU A 67 -15.84 -17.91 21.50
C GLU A 67 -14.58 -17.22 20.97
N ASP A 68 -14.08 -17.61 19.79
CA ASP A 68 -12.93 -16.96 19.13
C ASP A 68 -13.20 -15.46 18.92
N TRP A 69 -14.40 -15.09 18.44
CA TRP A 69 -14.78 -13.69 18.26
C TRP A 69 -14.85 -12.92 19.58
N GLN A 70 -15.35 -13.54 20.65
CA GLN A 70 -15.39 -12.94 21.98
C GLN A 70 -13.99 -12.68 22.52
N GLU A 71 -13.06 -13.63 22.34
CA GLU A 71 -11.66 -13.51 22.74
C GLU A 71 -10.93 -12.41 21.95
N ILE A 72 -11.12 -12.35 20.63
CA ILE A 72 -10.53 -11.29 19.79
C ILE A 72 -11.02 -9.92 20.28
N ARG A 73 -12.32 -9.76 20.53
CA ARG A 73 -12.89 -8.49 20.99
C ARG A 73 -12.42 -8.09 22.39
N SER A 74 -12.30 -9.04 23.32
CA SER A 74 -11.81 -8.77 24.67
C SER A 74 -10.34 -8.34 24.64
N THR A 75 -9.52 -9.01 23.83
CA THR A 75 -8.10 -8.69 23.63
C THR A 75 -7.91 -7.27 23.07
N VAL A 76 -8.68 -6.90 22.05
CA VAL A 76 -8.63 -5.55 21.47
C VAL A 76 -9.04 -4.50 22.50
N ARG A 77 -10.12 -4.72 23.25
CA ARG A 77 -10.56 -3.79 24.32
C ARG A 77 -9.50 -3.60 25.39
N GLN A 78 -8.85 -4.68 25.82
CA GLN A 78 -7.81 -4.63 26.84
C GLN A 78 -6.58 -3.84 26.36
N ARG A 79 -6.15 -4.02 25.10
CA ARG A 79 -5.05 -3.24 24.52
C ARG A 79 -5.38 -1.76 24.47
N LEU A 80 -6.60 -1.41 24.04
CA LEU A 80 -7.05 -0.01 24.00
C LEU A 80 -7.08 0.63 25.39
N SER A 81 -7.54 -0.09 26.42
CA SER A 81 -7.55 0.44 27.79
C SER A 81 -6.14 0.66 28.35
N GLN A 82 -5.20 -0.23 28.05
CA GLN A 82 -3.79 -0.08 28.47
C GLN A 82 -3.12 1.11 27.78
N GLN A 83 -3.43 1.33 26.51
CA GLN A 83 -2.88 2.43 25.72
C GLN A 83 -3.44 3.80 26.16
N SER A 84 -4.70 3.86 26.63
CA SER A 84 -5.26 5.08 27.21
C SER A 84 -4.66 5.45 28.57
N SER A 85 -4.23 4.47 29.37
CA SER A 85 -3.55 4.71 30.65
C SER A 85 -2.10 5.16 30.46
N GLN A 86 -1.37 4.65 29.46
CA GLN A 86 0.00 5.07 29.15
C GLN A 86 0.11 6.47 28.54
N ASN A 87 -0.93 6.97 27.89
CA ASN A 87 -0.95 8.34 27.33
C ASN A 87 -1.32 9.44 28.34
N HIS A 88 -1.61 9.07 29.60
CA HIS A 88 -1.99 10.00 30.68
C HIS A 88 -0.93 10.10 31.80
N GLU A 89 0.27 9.54 31.61
CA GLU A 89 1.49 9.82 32.39
C GLU A 89 2.46 10.68 31.55
#